data_AF-A0A920H7Q2-F1
#
_entry.id   AF-A0A920H7Q2-F1
#
_cell.length_a   1.000
_cell.length_b   1.000
_cell.length_c   1.000
_cell.angle_alpha   90.00
_cell.angle_beta   90.00
_cell.angle_gamma   90.00
#
_symmetry.space_group_name_H-M   'P 1'
#
loop_
_entity.id
_entity.type
_entity.pdbx_description
1 polymer ?
#
loop_
_entity_poly.entity_id
_entity_poly.type
_entity_poly.pdbx_seq_one_letter_code
_entity_poly.pdbx_strand_id
1 'polypeptide(L)' 'MRIFSIYSLVHISQIYVMFYGKLKDGKHSPGLEESFETKLYSKEEIPWSELSFPIITENLKLFYVLGKKAINRLLE' A
#
# COMPACT_ATOMS: atom_id res chain seq x y z
N MET A 1 -14.06 -2.10 -0.20
CA MET A 1 -12.72 -1.76 -0.71
C MET A 1 -12.88 -0.68 -1.78
N ARG A 2 -11.98 0.30 -1.88
CA ARG A 2 -12.05 1.40 -2.86
C ARG A 2 -10.67 1.69 -3.44
N ILE A 3 -10.61 2.08 -4.72
CA ILE A 3 -9.35 2.46 -5.37
C ILE A 3 -8.84 3.74 -4.70
N PHE A 4 -7.57 3.72 -4.30
CA PHE A 4 -6.85 4.88 -3.83
C PHE A 4 -6.02 5.50 -4.96
N SER A 5 -5.20 4.68 -5.61
CA SER A 5 -4.32 5.16 -6.68
C SER A 5 -4.03 4.08 -7.72
N ILE A 6 -3.65 4.53 -8.91
CA ILE A 6 -3.15 3.70 -10.00
C ILE A 6 -1.79 4.25 -10.40
N TYR A 7 -0.80 3.37 -10.55
CA TYR A 7 0.54 3.69 -11.04
C TYR A 7 0.84 2.90 -12.30
N SER A 8 1.37 3.58 -13.31
CA SER A 8 1.96 2.93 -14.49
C SER A 8 3.45 2.73 -14.24
N LEU A 9 3.95 1.51 -14.33
CA LEU A 9 5.37 1.17 -14.21
C LEU A 9 5.86 0.70 -15.58
N VAL A 10 6.05 1.68 -16.48
CA VAL A 10 6.32 1.42 -17.91
C VAL A 10 7.59 0.60 -18.12
N HIS A 11 8.64 0.87 -17.33
CA HIS A 11 9.94 0.19 -17.44
C HIS A 11 9.90 -1.33 -17.16
N ILE A 12 8.84 -1.82 -16.52
CA ILE A 12 8.59 -3.25 -16.30
C ILE A 12 7.25 -3.73 -16.86
N SER A 13 6.57 -2.89 -17.66
CA SER A 13 5.27 -3.19 -18.28
C SER A 13 4.19 -3.61 -17.28
N GLN A 14 4.11 -2.96 -16.12
CA GLN A 14 3.12 -3.28 -15.08
C GLN A 14 2.25 -2.08 -14.70
N ILE A 15 1.02 -2.36 -14.23
CA ILE A 15 0.14 -1.36 -13.62
C ILE A 15 -0.16 -1.79 -12.19
N TYR A 16 0.14 -0.91 -11.23
CA TYR A 16 -0.16 -1.14 -9.82
C TYR A 16 -1.42 -0.39 -9.44
N VAL A 17 -2.44 -1.12 -8.98
CA VAL A 17 -3.70 -0.57 -8.49
C VAL A 17 -3.76 -0.74 -6.97
N MET A 18 -3.65 0.38 -6.25
CA MET A 18 -3.69 0.38 -4.79
C MET A 18 -5.12 0.61 -4.31
N PHE A 19 -5.57 -0.26 -3.40
CA PHE A 19 -6.88 -0.16 -2.78
C PHE A 19 -6.74 0.15 -1.29
N TYR A 20 -7.73 0.86 -0.76
CA TYR A 20 -7.91 1.00 0.69
C TYR A 20 -9.23 0.37 1.14
N GLY A 21 -9.28 -0.03 2.41
CA GLY A 21 -10.42 -0.72 2.98
C GLY A 21 -10.38 -0.74 4.51
N LYS A 22 -11.36 -1.41 5.09
CA LYS A 22 -11.36 -1.75 6.52
C LYS A 22 -11.07 -3.25 6.64
N LEU A 23 -10.17 -3.61 7.54
CA LEU A 23 -9.92 -5.01 7.88
C LEU A 23 -11.18 -5.60 8.53
N LYS A 24 -11.62 -6.75 8.06
CA LYS A 24 -12.81 -7.42 8.59
C LYS A 24 -12.47 -8.05 9.94
N ASP A 25 -13.26 -7.75 10.95
CA ASP A 25 -13.15 -8.31 12.32
C ASP A 25 -11.77 -8.11 12.99
N GLY A 26 -10.91 -7.23 12.45
CA GLY A 26 -9.56 -7.00 12.96
C GLY A 26 -8.61 -8.20 12.83
N LYS A 27 -9.00 -9.27 12.13
CA LYS A 27 -8.24 -10.51 12.04
C LYS A 27 -7.26 -10.45 10.87
N HIS A 28 -6.02 -10.86 11.12
CA HIS A 28 -4.99 -11.08 10.11
C HIS A 28 -4.13 -12.28 10.49
N SER A 29 -3.51 -12.89 9.50
CA SER A 29 -2.54 -13.97 9.67
C SER A 29 -1.59 -13.98 8.46
N PRO A 30 -0.33 -14.38 8.63
CA PRO A 30 0.56 -14.63 7.49
C PRO A 30 -0.03 -15.72 6.58
N GLY A 31 0.17 -15.58 5.27
CA GLY A 31 -0.07 -16.66 4.31
C GLY A 31 1.01 -17.74 4.42
N LEU A 32 0.73 -18.95 3.96
CA LEU A 32 1.64 -20.09 4.16
C LEU A 32 2.97 -19.97 3.40
N GLU A 33 2.97 -19.36 2.22
CA GLU A 33 4.12 -19.39 1.30
C GLU A 33 4.71 -17.99 1.03
N GLU A 34 3.88 -16.94 1.03
CA GLU A 34 4.31 -15.60 0.59
C GLU A 34 4.63 -14.63 1.73
N SER A 35 4.22 -14.93 2.97
CA SER A 35 4.40 -14.00 4.10
C SER A 35 4.80 -14.76 5.35
N PHE A 36 5.97 -14.46 5.90
CA PHE A 36 6.43 -15.08 7.15
C PHE A 36 5.75 -14.49 8.40
N GLU A 37 5.45 -13.20 8.39
CA GLU A 37 4.85 -12.49 9.53
C GLU A 37 3.85 -11.44 9.02
N THR A 38 2.84 -11.14 9.85
CA THR A 38 1.97 -9.98 9.65
C THR A 38 1.76 -9.26 10.97
N LYS A 39 1.77 -7.93 10.93
CA LYS A 39 1.54 -7.07 12.08
C LYS A 39 0.72 -5.85 11.67
N LEU A 40 -0.15 -5.38 12.57
CA LEU A 40 -0.85 -4.11 12.40
C LEU A 40 0.00 -2.99 13.00
N TYR A 41 0.13 -1.90 12.25
CA TYR A 41 0.91 -0.73 12.63
C TYR A 41 0.00 0.48 12.77
N SER A 42 0.21 1.29 13.82
CA SER A 42 -0.19 2.69 13.79
C SER A 42 0.73 3.48 12.86
N LYS A 43 0.36 4.71 12.51
CA LYS A 43 1.11 5.53 11.55
C LYS A 43 2.56 5.76 12.00
N GLU A 44 2.77 5.94 13.29
CA GLU A 44 4.05 6.26 13.92
C GLU A 44 4.96 5.04 14.04
N GLU A 45 4.39 3.82 13.98
CA GLU A 45 5.12 2.57 14.12
C GLU A 45 5.52 1.95 12.77
N ILE A 46 5.12 2.55 11.64
CA ILE A 46 5.45 2.02 10.31
C ILE A 46 6.99 1.98 10.14
N PRO A 47 7.58 0.81 9.82
CA PRO A 47 9.02 0.67 9.64
C PRO A 47 9.43 1.17 8.25
N TRP A 48 9.41 2.48 8.04
CA TRP A 48 9.60 3.11 6.72
C TRP A 48 10.89 2.71 6.00
N SER A 49 11.97 2.47 6.76
CA SER A 49 13.27 2.05 6.21
C SER A 49 13.33 0.59 5.78
N GLU A 50 12.36 -0.23 6.19
CA GLU A 50 12.31 -1.68 5.92
C GLU A 50 11.33 -2.03 4.79
N LEU A 51 10.56 -1.04 4.29
CA LEU A 51 9.63 -1.25 3.20
C LEU A 51 10.37 -1.59 1.90
N SER A 52 10.08 -2.75 1.31
CA SER A 52 10.83 -3.31 0.19
C SER A 52 10.75 -2.50 -1.11
N PHE A 53 9.66 -1.75 -1.32
CA PHE A 53 9.39 -1.06 -2.58
C PHE A 53 9.15 0.44 -2.37
N PRO A 54 9.91 1.33 -3.04
CA PRO A 54 9.73 2.77 -2.93
C PRO A 54 8.30 3.24 -3.25
N ILE A 55 7.64 2.58 -4.21
CA ILE A 55 6.28 2.94 -4.63
C ILE A 55 5.25 2.74 -3.50
N ILE A 56 5.46 1.76 -2.62
CA ILE A 56 4.59 1.49 -1.47
C ILE A 56 4.78 2.57 -0.41
N THR A 57 6.03 2.94 -0.13
CA THR A 57 6.37 4.05 0.77
C THR A 57 5.70 5.35 0.34
N GLU A 58 5.85 5.72 -0.94
CA GLU A 58 5.25 6.94 -1.47
C GLU A 58 3.71 6.87 -1.48
N ASN A 59 3.13 5.71 -1.78
CA ASN A 59 1.69 5.53 -1.70
C ASN A 59 1.14 5.75 -0.28
N LEU A 60 1.78 5.15 0.72
CA LEU A 60 1.38 5.28 2.12
C LEU A 60 1.51 6.71 2.63
N LYS A 61 2.61 7.41 2.31
CA LYS A 61 2.78 8.83 2.65
C LYS A 61 1.66 9.69 2.05
N LEU A 62 1.34 9.49 0.78
CA LEU A 62 0.24 10.20 0.10
C LEU A 62 -1.11 9.90 0.74
N PHE A 63 -1.38 8.66 1.13
CA PHE A 63 -2.61 8.27 1.81
C PHE A 63 -2.79 9.05 3.12
N TYR A 64 -1.72 9.27 3.88
CA TYR A 64 -1.78 10.05 5.11
C TYR A 64 -1.95 11.56 4.89
N VAL A 65 -1.53 12.10 3.73
CA VAL A 65 -1.73 13.52 3.39
C VAL A 65 -3.14 13.77 2.84
N LEU A 66 -3.64 12.89 1.97
CA LEU A 66 -4.85 13.12 1.18
C LEU A 66 -6.09 12.39 1.73
N GLY A 67 -5.89 11.39 2.58
CA GLY A 67 -6.94 10.56 3.13
C GLY A 67 -7.64 9.70 2.08
N LYS A 68 -8.95 9.54 2.21
CA LYS A 68 -9.78 8.61 1.40
C LYS A 68 -10.13 9.12 -0.01
N LYS A 69 -9.44 10.15 -0.51
CA LYS A 69 -9.67 10.72 -1.84
C LYS A 69 -8.89 9.89 -2.88
N ALA A 70 -9.57 9.45 -3.94
CA ALA A 70 -8.95 8.70 -5.03
C ALA A 70 -8.13 9.62 -5.94
N ILE A 71 -7.02 9.13 -6.49
CA ILE A 71 -6.08 9.89 -7.32
C ILE A 71 -5.64 9.03 -8.51
N ASN A 72 -5.59 9.61 -9.70
CA ASN A 72 -4.91 8.99 -10.84
C ASN A 72 -3.52 9.61 -10.97
N ARG A 73 -2.46 8.80 -10.96
CA ARG A 73 -1.08 9.31 -11.08
C ARG A 73 -0.27 8.46 -12.06
N LEU A 74 0.14 9.05 -13.18
CA LEU A 74 1.27 8.51 -13.94
C LEU A 74 2.54 8.87 -13.17
N LEU A 75 3.30 7.87 -12.77
CA LEU A 75 4.72 8.04 -12.47
C LEU A 75 5.44 7.55 -13.73
N GLU A 76 6.26 8.39 -14.34
CA GLU A 76 7.20 7.99 -15.39
C GLU A 76 8.46 7.41 -14.76
#